data_AF-A0A4Y8SQN1-F1
#
_entry.id   AF-A0A4Y8SQN1-F1
#
_cell.length_a   1.000
_cell.length_b   1.000
_cell.length_c   1.000
_cell.angle_alpha   90.00
_cell.angle_beta   90.00
_cell.angle_gamma   90.00
#
_symmetry.space_group_name_H-M   'P 1'
#
loop_
_entity.id
_entity.type
_entity.pdbx_description
1 polymer ?
#
loop_
_entity_poly.entity_id
_entity_poly.type
_entity_poly.pdbx_seq_one_letter_code
_entity_poly.pdbx_strand_id
1 'polypeptide(L)'
;MNIYYTSSRFQQCTVLICCFLLLTAFSVAHPTAASIPEPAIDSIRKESKVREVLLSQQLFMVKISPIKGKHPKNVDVNFKAELRDAFMIIRYEGDKSITEQEWRMCPAGKCPIATTYNFGTPGYKQLDTLMAQTKKSDEDSQRRMKALRKTIRKQKK
;
A
#
# COMPACT_ATOMS: atom_id res chain seq x y z
N MET A 1 41.44 20.79 50.11
CA MET A 1 40.62 19.97 51.02
C MET A 1 39.47 19.42 50.18
N ASN A 2 39.40 18.08 50.07
CA ASN A 2 38.58 17.32 49.12
C ASN A 2 37.07 17.38 49.45
N ILE A 3 36.23 17.45 48.42
CA ILE A 3 34.83 16.98 48.50
C ILE A 3 34.53 16.17 47.23
N TYR A 4 34.72 14.86 47.35
CA TYR A 4 34.13 13.85 46.46
C TYR A 4 33.36 12.89 47.35
N TYR A 5 32.03 12.92 47.38
CA TYR A 5 31.20 11.78 47.77
C TYR A 5 29.74 12.12 47.49
N THR A 6 29.16 11.51 46.44
CA THR A 6 27.78 10.96 46.42
C THR A 6 27.41 10.54 44.98
N SER A 7 27.84 9.35 44.54
CA SER A 7 27.34 8.76 43.28
C SER A 7 27.33 7.23 43.34
N SER A 8 26.74 6.66 44.39
CA SER A 8 26.66 5.19 44.55
C SER A 8 25.24 4.66 44.72
N ARG A 9 24.26 5.49 45.08
CA ARG A 9 22.88 5.03 45.33
C ARG A 9 21.98 4.99 44.09
N PHE A 10 22.31 5.71 43.03
CA PHE A 10 21.51 5.72 41.79
C PHE A 10 21.72 4.49 40.91
N GLN A 11 22.83 3.77 41.09
CA GLN A 11 23.23 2.68 40.19
C GLN A 11 22.70 1.30 40.61
N GLN A 12 22.18 1.18 41.84
CA GLN A 12 21.62 -0.08 42.34
C GLN A 12 20.14 -0.28 41.95
N CYS A 13 19.38 0.78 41.70
CA CYS A 13 17.96 0.67 41.34
C CYS A 13 17.73 0.17 39.91
N THR A 14 18.63 0.47 38.97
CA THR A 14 18.48 0.09 37.55
C THR A 14 18.71 -1.41 37.30
N VAL A 15 19.58 -2.06 38.07
CA VAL A 15 19.89 -3.50 37.89
C VAL A 15 18.70 -4.38 38.30
N LEU A 16 17.98 -4.02 39.36
CA LEU A 16 16.84 -4.80 39.86
C LEU A 16 15.63 -4.77 38.90
N ILE A 17 15.42 -3.66 38.18
CA ILE A 17 14.30 -3.52 37.23
C ILE A 17 14.56 -4.36 35.96
N CYS A 18 15.81 -4.43 35.48
CA CYS A 18 16.16 -5.26 34.32
C CYS A 18 16.01 -6.77 34.59
N CYS A 19 16.30 -7.24 35.81
CA CYS A 19 16.11 -8.67 36.15
C CYS A 19 14.63 -9.07 36.20
N PHE A 20 13.71 -8.18 36.61
CA PHE A 20 12.28 -8.49 36.66
C PHE A 20 11.64 -8.57 35.26
N LEU A 21 12.12 -7.79 34.29
CA LEU A 21 11.58 -7.81 32.92
C LEU A 21 12.03 -9.03 32.09
N LEU A 22 13.11 -9.71 32.48
CA LEU A 22 13.57 -10.93 31.80
C LEU A 22 12.83 -12.19 32.24
N LEU A 23 12.17 -12.18 33.41
CA LEU A 23 11.43 -13.34 33.93
C LEU A 23 10.01 -13.49 33.36
N THR A 24 9.45 -12.45 32.73
CA THR A 24 8.11 -12.53 32.12
C THR A 24 8.09 -13.06 30.69
N ALA A 25 9.25 -13.44 30.12
CA ALA A 25 9.36 -13.92 28.74
C ALA A 25 9.13 -15.44 28.56
N PHE A 26 8.91 -16.21 29.63
CA PHE A 26 8.92 -17.69 29.58
C PHE A 26 7.65 -18.37 30.12
N SER A 27 6.47 -17.80 29.88
CA SER A 27 5.22 -18.50 30.22
C SER A 27 4.07 -18.15 29.27
N VAL A 28 4.08 -18.73 28.08
CA VAL A 28 2.82 -19.07 27.37
C VAL A 28 2.91 -20.52 26.94
N ALA A 29 2.11 -21.34 27.62
CA ALA A 29 2.03 -22.78 27.47
C ALA A 29 1.43 -23.18 26.11
N HIS A 30 1.91 -24.32 25.61
CA HIS A 30 1.37 -25.04 24.45
C HIS A 30 -0.10 -25.44 24.67
N PRO A 31 -1.02 -25.16 23.73
CA PRO A 31 -2.22 -25.96 23.61
C PRO A 31 -1.94 -27.21 22.76
N THR A 32 -2.21 -28.35 23.39
CA THR A 32 -2.34 -29.71 22.83
C THR A 32 -3.04 -29.75 21.48
N ALA A 33 -2.40 -30.37 20.49
CA ALA A 33 -3.00 -30.73 19.21
C ALA A 33 -3.96 -31.92 19.39
N ALA A 34 -5.27 -31.65 19.37
CA ALA A 34 -6.29 -32.67 19.24
C ALA A 34 -6.50 -32.97 17.75
N SER A 35 -6.12 -34.17 17.30
CA SER A 35 -6.38 -34.65 15.94
C SER A 35 -7.87 -35.00 15.80
N ILE A 36 -8.63 -34.16 15.12
CA ILE A 36 -10.02 -34.42 14.71
C ILE A 36 -9.98 -35.31 13.46
N PRO A 37 -10.82 -36.37 13.34
CA PRO A 37 -10.90 -37.18 12.14
C PRO A 37 -11.36 -36.33 10.96
N GLU A 38 -10.56 -36.29 9.90
CA GLU A 38 -10.83 -35.56 8.67
C GLU A 38 -11.94 -36.28 7.88
N PRO A 39 -13.12 -35.67 7.65
CA PRO A 39 -14.03 -36.20 6.66
C PRO A 39 -13.38 -36.01 5.28
N ALA A 40 -13.34 -37.07 4.48
CA ALA A 40 -12.94 -37.01 3.07
C ALA A 40 -13.91 -36.11 2.31
N ILE A 41 -13.60 -34.81 2.26
CA ILE A 41 -14.26 -33.86 1.40
C ILE A 41 -13.52 -33.95 0.07
N ASP A 42 -14.15 -34.59 -0.91
CA ASP A 42 -13.90 -34.32 -2.32
C ASP A 42 -14.18 -32.83 -2.57
N SER A 43 -13.23 -31.99 -2.17
CA SER A 43 -13.26 -30.58 -2.46
C SER A 43 -12.80 -30.49 -3.91
N ILE A 44 -13.75 -30.23 -4.80
CA ILE A 44 -13.48 -29.38 -5.95
C ILE A 44 -12.83 -28.14 -5.33
N ARG A 45 -11.50 -28.10 -5.32
CA ARG A 45 -10.70 -27.03 -4.72
C ARG A 45 -10.99 -25.79 -5.54
N LYS A 46 -12.10 -25.10 -5.23
CA LYS A 46 -12.38 -23.75 -5.69
C LYS A 46 -11.25 -22.92 -5.13
N GLU A 47 -10.21 -22.73 -5.93
CA GLU A 47 -9.11 -21.83 -5.60
C GLU A 47 -9.74 -20.52 -5.15
N SER A 48 -9.58 -20.19 -3.87
CA SER A 48 -10.18 -19.01 -3.28
C SER A 48 -9.55 -17.81 -3.94
N LYS A 49 -10.28 -17.19 -4.87
CA LYS A 49 -9.86 -15.93 -5.50
C LYS A 49 -10.13 -14.82 -4.51
N VAL A 50 -9.06 -14.16 -4.08
CA VAL A 50 -9.11 -13.15 -3.05
C VAL A 50 -8.38 -11.91 -3.53
N ARG A 51 -8.86 -10.74 -3.13
CA ARG A 51 -8.19 -9.47 -3.37
C ARG A 51 -7.99 -8.72 -2.08
N GLU A 52 -6.78 -8.29 -1.84
CA GLU A 52 -6.46 -7.41 -0.72
C GLU A 52 -6.24 -6.00 -1.23
N VAL A 53 -6.77 -5.03 -0.50
CA VAL A 53 -6.54 -3.61 -0.73
C VAL A 53 -5.60 -3.08 0.33
N LEU A 54 -4.45 -2.58 -0.11
CA LEU A 54 -3.50 -1.86 0.73
C LEU A 54 -3.64 -0.36 0.49
N LEU A 55 -3.49 0.44 1.55
CA LEU A 55 -3.52 1.89 1.50
C LEU A 55 -2.17 2.46 1.95
N SER A 56 -1.76 3.56 1.32
CA SER A 56 -0.52 4.26 1.66
C SER A 56 -0.57 5.69 1.12
N GLN A 57 0.37 6.52 1.54
CA GLN A 57 0.65 7.79 0.88
C GLN A 57 1.80 7.62 -0.08
N GLN A 58 1.61 8.04 -1.33
CA GLN A 58 2.59 7.86 -2.40
C GLN A 58 2.85 9.19 -3.09
N LEU A 59 4.07 9.38 -3.57
CA LEU A 59 4.47 10.60 -4.26
C LEU A 59 4.07 10.50 -5.74
N PHE A 60 3.20 11.41 -6.20
CA PHE A 60 2.75 11.46 -7.58
C PHE A 60 3.17 12.74 -8.26
N MET A 61 3.46 12.66 -9.55
CA MET A 61 3.67 13.81 -10.39
C MET A 61 2.33 14.30 -10.96
N VAL A 62 1.88 15.48 -10.56
CA VAL A 62 0.64 16.09 -11.04
C VAL A 62 0.92 17.28 -11.96
N LYS A 63 0.07 17.45 -12.98
CA LYS A 63 0.14 18.59 -13.88
C LYS A 63 -0.45 19.82 -13.19
N ILE A 64 0.30 20.92 -13.18
CA ILE A 64 -0.23 22.22 -12.79
C ILE A 64 -0.99 22.77 -13.99
N SER A 65 -2.28 23.09 -13.82
CA SER A 65 -3.04 23.78 -14.85
C SER A 65 -2.38 25.14 -15.13
N PRO A 66 -2.19 25.54 -16.40
CA PRO A 66 -1.60 26.83 -16.71
C PRO A 66 -2.46 27.94 -16.10
N ILE A 67 -1.81 28.86 -15.39
CA ILE A 67 -2.44 30.08 -14.88
C ILE A 67 -3.01 30.81 -16.10
N LYS A 68 -4.32 31.15 -16.07
CA LYS A 68 -4.99 31.87 -17.14
C LYS A 68 -4.33 33.25 -17.34
N GLY A 69 -3.34 33.32 -18.22
CA GLY A 69 -2.64 34.55 -18.63
C GLY A 69 -2.70 34.72 -20.14
N LYS A 70 -2.85 35.98 -20.60
CA LYS A 70 -3.21 36.37 -21.99
C LYS A 70 -2.20 36.00 -23.10
N HIS A 71 -1.12 35.28 -22.84
CA HIS A 71 -0.16 34.90 -23.89
C HIS A 71 0.45 33.50 -23.67
N PRO A 72 -0.11 32.43 -24.27
CA PRO A 72 0.51 31.11 -24.26
C PRO A 72 1.45 30.97 -25.46
N LYS A 73 2.61 31.66 -25.45
CA LYS A 73 3.63 31.44 -26.50
C LYS A 73 4.56 30.27 -26.20
N ASN A 74 4.67 29.84 -24.93
CA ASN A 74 5.36 28.63 -24.53
C ASN A 74 4.47 27.88 -23.52
N VAL A 75 3.95 26.71 -23.90
CA VAL A 75 3.25 25.83 -22.97
C VAL A 75 4.30 25.07 -22.18
N ASP A 76 4.93 25.73 -21.21
CA ASP A 76 5.70 25.02 -20.20
C ASP A 76 4.72 24.21 -19.35
N VAL A 77 4.76 22.90 -19.54
CA VAL A 77 3.96 21.97 -18.74
C VAL A 77 4.64 21.86 -17.38
N ASN A 78 4.26 22.73 -16.46
CA ASN A 78 4.76 22.67 -15.09
C ASN A 78 4.16 21.44 -14.39
N PHE A 79 5.03 20.56 -13.91
CA PHE A 79 4.68 19.43 -13.06
C PHE A 79 5.12 19.73 -11.64
N LYS A 80 4.36 19.25 -10.65
CA LYS A 80 4.81 19.20 -9.25
C LYS A 80 4.66 17.80 -8.70
N ALA A 81 5.57 17.44 -7.82
CA ALA A 81 5.43 16.23 -7.01
C ALA A 81 4.51 16.55 -5.82
N GLU A 82 3.52 15.70 -5.60
CA GLU A 82 2.58 15.82 -4.48
C GLU A 82 2.41 14.46 -3.81
N LEU A 83 2.47 14.46 -2.48
CA LEU A 83 2.12 13.29 -1.69
C LEU A 83 0.60 13.17 -1.68
N ARG A 84 0.06 12.04 -2.14
CA ARG A 84 -1.38 11.79 -2.19
C ARG A 84 -1.70 10.41 -1.62
N ASP A 85 -2.90 10.28 -1.08
CA ASP A 85 -3.41 8.97 -0.68
C ASP A 85 -3.55 8.07 -1.91
N ALA A 86 -3.14 6.82 -1.72
CA ALA A 86 -3.03 5.83 -2.75
C ALA A 86 -3.47 4.46 -2.25
N PHE A 87 -3.82 3.61 -3.20
CA PHE A 87 -4.15 2.22 -2.96
C PHE A 87 -3.41 1.28 -3.91
N MET A 88 -3.17 0.06 -3.44
CA MET A 88 -2.65 -1.06 -4.21
C MET A 88 -3.60 -2.24 -4.04
N ILE A 89 -3.72 -3.08 -5.08
CA ILE A 89 -4.56 -4.28 -5.04
C ILE A 89 -3.69 -5.49 -5.33
N ILE A 90 -3.64 -6.41 -4.36
CA ILE A 90 -2.97 -7.70 -4.47
C ILE A 90 -4.01 -8.76 -4.81
N ARG A 91 -3.73 -9.57 -5.83
CA ARG A 91 -4.57 -10.70 -6.23
C ARG A 91 -3.96 -12.01 -5.72
N TYR A 92 -4.76 -12.78 -5.01
CA TYR A 92 -4.43 -14.11 -4.54
C TYR A 92 -5.27 -15.15 -5.27
N GLU A 93 -4.64 -16.27 -5.63
CA GLU A 93 -5.31 -17.48 -6.09
C GLU A 93 -4.86 -18.61 -5.15
N GLY A 94 -5.73 -18.98 -4.22
CA GLY A 94 -5.34 -19.80 -3.07
C GLY A 94 -4.39 -19.04 -2.13
N ASP A 95 -3.34 -19.72 -1.65
CA ASP A 95 -2.38 -19.20 -0.68
C ASP A 95 -1.19 -18.43 -1.31
N LYS A 96 -1.27 -18.14 -2.62
CA LYS A 96 -0.17 -17.49 -3.36
C LYS A 96 -0.63 -16.14 -3.90
N SER A 97 0.20 -15.10 -3.68
CA SER A 97 0.06 -13.81 -4.36
C SER A 97 0.50 -13.96 -5.82
N ILE A 98 -0.40 -13.66 -6.75
CA ILE A 98 -0.17 -13.85 -8.19
C ILE A 98 0.08 -12.54 -8.91
N THR A 99 -0.54 -11.44 -8.47
CA THR A 99 -0.38 -10.15 -9.14
C THR A 99 -0.54 -9.01 -8.17
N GLU A 100 0.49 -8.19 -8.08
CA GLU A 100 0.47 -6.89 -7.42
C GLU A 100 0.24 -5.81 -8.47
N GLN A 101 -0.72 -4.93 -8.22
CA GLN A 101 -0.93 -3.76 -9.07
C GLN A 101 -0.11 -2.58 -8.55
N GLU A 102 0.49 -1.80 -9.44
CA GLU A 102 1.19 -0.57 -9.06
C GLU A 102 0.27 0.37 -8.26
N TRP A 103 0.86 1.12 -7.32
CA TRP A 103 0.16 2.10 -6.50
C TRP A 103 -0.61 3.14 -7.33
N ARG A 104 -1.86 3.38 -6.95
CA ARG A 104 -2.77 4.29 -7.64
C ARG A 104 -3.28 5.36 -6.73
N MET A 105 -3.30 6.60 -7.22
CA MET A 105 -3.92 7.72 -6.52
C MET A 105 -5.41 7.46 -6.33
N CYS A 106 -5.93 7.78 -5.14
CA CYS A 106 -7.35 7.61 -4.85
C CYS A 106 -8.21 8.58 -5.69
N PRO A 107 -9.18 8.07 -6.47
CA PRO A 107 -10.00 8.92 -7.34
C PRO A 107 -10.87 9.85 -6.51
N ALA A 108 -10.87 11.14 -6.87
CA ALA A 108 -11.64 12.18 -6.17
C ALA A 108 -11.42 12.21 -4.63
N GLY A 109 -10.24 11.79 -4.16
CA GLY A 109 -9.89 11.75 -2.74
C GLY A 109 -10.60 10.66 -1.93
N LYS A 110 -11.26 9.69 -2.58
CA LYS A 110 -11.92 8.56 -1.92
C LYS A 110 -11.19 7.27 -2.26
N CYS A 111 -10.53 6.68 -1.27
CA CYS A 111 -9.86 5.39 -1.42
C CYS A 111 -10.85 4.23 -1.22
N PRO A 112 -10.61 3.07 -1.85
CA PRO A 112 -11.27 1.83 -1.44
C PRO A 112 -10.93 1.50 0.02
N ILE A 113 -11.78 0.71 0.67
CA ILE A 113 -11.57 0.31 2.07
C ILE A 113 -10.43 -0.71 2.11
N ALA A 114 -9.46 -0.50 3.01
CA ALA A 114 -8.39 -1.46 3.27
C ALA A 114 -8.98 -2.73 3.91
N THR A 115 -9.15 -3.77 3.11
CA THR A 115 -9.65 -5.06 3.55
C THR A 115 -9.43 -6.11 2.47
N THR A 116 -9.84 -7.33 2.79
CA THR A 116 -9.78 -8.49 1.92
C THR A 116 -11.17 -8.79 1.37
N TYR A 117 -11.28 -8.86 0.05
CA TYR A 117 -12.51 -9.12 -0.68
C TYR A 117 -12.49 -10.53 -1.26
N ASN A 118 -13.45 -11.34 -0.84
CA ASN A 118 -13.66 -12.68 -1.38
C ASN A 118 -14.39 -12.62 -2.72
N PHE A 119 -14.03 -13.50 -3.65
CA PHE A 119 -14.68 -13.63 -4.94
C PHE A 119 -16.21 -13.76 -4.83
N GLY A 120 -16.93 -13.06 -5.70
CA GLY A 120 -18.39 -13.07 -5.75
C GLY A 120 -19.08 -12.06 -4.83
N THR A 121 -18.37 -11.48 -3.86
CA THR A 121 -18.94 -10.44 -2.98
C THR A 121 -19.21 -9.12 -3.72
N PRO A 122 -20.15 -8.28 -3.25
CA PRO A 122 -20.38 -6.96 -3.85
C PRO A 122 -19.12 -6.08 -3.86
N GLY A 123 -18.34 -6.09 -2.77
CA GLY A 123 -17.09 -5.34 -2.68
C GLY A 123 -16.04 -5.80 -3.70
N TYR A 124 -15.94 -7.11 -3.94
CA TYR A 124 -15.08 -7.65 -4.99
C TYR A 124 -15.47 -7.13 -6.38
N LYS A 125 -16.77 -7.12 -6.71
CA LYS A 125 -17.27 -6.61 -8.01
C LYS A 125 -17.01 -5.11 -8.18
N GLN A 126 -17.15 -4.34 -7.11
CA GLN A 126 -16.80 -2.91 -7.11
C GLN A 126 -15.31 -2.70 -7.36
N LEU A 127 -14.46 -3.51 -6.72
CA LEU A 127 -13.01 -3.46 -6.91
C LEU A 127 -12.62 -3.81 -8.35
N ASP A 128 -13.28 -4.81 -8.95
CA ASP A 128 -13.14 -5.14 -10.38
C ASP A 128 -13.46 -3.97 -11.30
N THR A 129 -14.55 -3.26 -11.01
CA THR A 129 -14.99 -2.11 -11.78
C THR A 129 -13.97 -0.98 -11.67
N LEU A 130 -13.49 -0.69 -10.45
CA LEU A 130 -12.46 0.32 -10.20
C LEU A 130 -11.17 0.01 -10.96
N MET A 131 -10.73 -1.24 -10.93
CA MET A 131 -9.54 -1.69 -11.63
C MET A 131 -9.67 -1.57 -13.16
N ALA A 132 -10.83 -1.94 -13.71
CA ALA A 132 -11.11 -1.79 -15.14
C ALA A 132 -11.10 -0.32 -15.57
N GLN A 133 -11.70 0.57 -14.77
CA GLN A 133 -11.68 2.01 -15.02
C GLN A 133 -10.27 2.58 -14.99
N THR A 134 -9.46 2.15 -14.01
CA THR A 134 -8.08 2.62 -13.83
C THR A 134 -7.21 2.19 -15.02
N LYS A 135 -7.29 0.91 -15.41
CA LYS A 135 -6.57 0.38 -16.58
C LYS A 135 -6.88 1.18 -17.85
N LYS A 136 -8.15 1.48 -18.09
CA LYS A 136 -8.57 2.28 -19.25
C LYS A 136 -7.97 3.70 -19.21
N SER A 137 -7.97 4.34 -18.04
CA SER A 137 -7.39 5.67 -17.85
C SER A 137 -5.88 5.70 -18.13
N ASP A 138 -5.16 4.64 -17.78
CA ASP A 138 -3.73 4.52 -18.07
C ASP A 138 -3.45 4.38 -19.55
N GLU A 139 -4.20 3.50 -20.22
CA GLU A 139 -4.06 3.30 -21.66
C GLU A 139 -4.28 4.63 -22.40
N ASP A 140 -5.28 5.40 -22.00
CA ASP A 140 -5.55 6.73 -22.56
C ASP A 140 -4.42 7.73 -22.26
N SER A 141 -3.90 7.73 -21.03
CA SER A 141 -2.78 8.59 -20.62
C SER A 141 -1.50 8.25 -21.38
N GLN A 142 -1.20 6.97 -21.55
CA GLN A 142 -0.07 6.48 -22.34
C GLN A 142 -0.21 6.85 -23.83
N ARG A 143 -1.41 6.72 -24.40
CA ARG A 143 -1.69 7.14 -25.79
C ARG A 143 -1.44 8.62 -25.98
N ARG A 144 -1.94 9.47 -25.07
CA ARG A 144 -1.72 10.93 -25.09
C ARG A 144 -0.23 11.28 -24.96
N MET A 145 0.49 10.63 -24.05
CA MET A 145 1.93 10.85 -23.87
C MET A 145 2.74 10.44 -25.12
N LYS A 146 2.39 9.32 -25.75
CA LYS A 146 3.01 8.88 -27.02
C LYS A 146 2.74 9.89 -28.13
N ALA A 147 1.51 10.43 -28.23
CA ALA A 147 1.16 11.46 -29.21
C ALA A 147 1.95 12.76 -28.98
N LEU A 148 2.02 13.24 -27.74
CA LEU A 148 2.78 14.44 -27.38
C LEU A 148 4.27 14.30 -27.74
N ARG A 149 4.89 13.17 -27.42
CA ARG A 149 6.29 12.88 -27.79
C ARG A 149 6.52 12.92 -29.30
N LYS A 150 5.58 12.43 -30.11
CA LYS A 150 5.66 12.49 -31.58
C LYS A 150 5.59 13.94 -32.09
N THR A 151 4.70 14.76 -31.52
CA THR A 151 4.57 16.18 -31.89
C THR A 151 5.85 16.97 -31.57
N ILE A 152 6.41 16.80 -30.38
CA ILE A 152 7.66 17.48 -29.96
C ILE A 152 8.83 17.10 -30.88
N ARG A 153 8.96 15.83 -31.27
CA ARG A 153 10.02 15.39 -32.20
C ARG A 153 9.91 16.03 -33.58
N LYS A 154 8.70 16.31 -34.06
CA LYS A 154 8.48 16.98 -35.34
C LYS A 154 8.82 18.47 -35.30
N GLN A 155 8.65 19.13 -34.16
CA GLN A 155 8.97 20.57 -34.00
C GLN A 155 10.47 20.85 -33.83
N LYS A 156 11.27 19.83 -33.51
CA LYS A 156 12.74 19.93 -33.39
C LYS A 156 13.50 19.63 -34.70
N LYS A 157 12.78 19.27 -35.77
CA LYS A 157 13.33 19.13 -37.11
C LYS A 157 12.93 20.33 -37.94
#